data_AF-A0AAW3WHX9-F1
#
_entry.id   AF-A0AAW3WHX9-F1
#
_cell.length_a   1.000
_cell.length_b   1.000
_cell.length_c   1.000
_cell.angle_alpha   90.00
_cell.angle_beta   90.00
_cell.angle_gamma   90.00
#
_symmetry.space_group_name_H-M   'P 1'
#
loop_
_entity.id
_entity.type
_entity.pdbx_description
1 polymer ?
#
loop_
_entity_poly.entity_id
_entity_poly.type
_entity_poly.pdbx_seq_one_letter_code
_entity_poly.pdbx_strand_id
1 'polypeptide(L)' 'MLLTGAEILIKSLLDEGVETIFGYPGGAVLNIYDELYK' A
#
# COMPACT_ATOMS: atom_id res chain seq x y z
N MET A 1 -13.86 -9.38 7.75
CA MET A 1 -14.19 -8.29 6.80
C MET A 1 -13.33 -8.47 5.57
N LEU A 2 -13.80 -8.07 4.38
CA LEU A 2 -12.98 -8.10 3.17
C LEU A 2 -11.98 -6.92 3.24
N LEU A 3 -10.69 -7.18 3.00
CA LEU A 3 -9.67 -6.14 2.94
C LEU A 3 -9.89 -5.24 1.72
N THR A 4 -9.53 -3.97 1.84
CA THR A 4 -9.44 -3.03 0.72
C THR A 4 -8.26 -3.39 -0.20
N GLY A 5 -8.26 -2.87 -1.43
CA GLY A 5 -7.13 -3.08 -2.34
C GLY A 5 -5.80 -2.53 -1.82
N ALA A 6 -5.83 -1.41 -1.06
CA ALA A 6 -4.64 -0.82 -0.45
C ALA A 6 -4.08 -1.71 0.67
N GLU A 7 -4.96 -2.20 1.56
CA GLU A 7 -4.58 -3.14 2.62
C GLU A 7 -3.98 -4.43 2.05
N ILE A 8 -4.60 -4.98 0.99
CA ILE A 8 -4.07 -6.17 0.31
C ILE A 8 -2.67 -5.90 -0.24
N LEU A 9 -2.48 -4.77 -0.93
CA LEU A 9 -1.20 -4.40 -1.51
C LEU A 9 -0.10 -4.25 -0.46
N ILE A 10 -0.33 -3.46 0.60
CA ILE A 10 0.66 -3.22 1.65
C ILE A 10 1.00 -4.53 2.38
N LYS A 11 -0.01 -5.33 2.73
CA LYS A 11 0.21 -6.63 3.37
C LYS A 11 1.05 -7.56 2.50
N SER A 12 0.76 -7.64 1.20
CA SER A 12 1.55 -8.47 0.28
C SER A 12 3.01 -8.01 0.17
N LEU A 13 3.26 -6.70 0.14
CA LEU A 13 4.63 -6.17 0.12
C LEU A 13 5.39 -6.51 1.41
N LEU A 14 4.74 -6.42 2.56
CA LEU A 14 5.33 -6.81 3.85
C LEU A 14 5.59 -8.32 3.93
N ASP A 15 4.65 -9.15 3.49
CA ASP A 15 4.78 -10.62 3.50
C ASP A 15 5.97 -11.10 2.63
N GLU A 16 6.27 -10.36 1.55
CA GLU A 16 7.42 -10.60 0.67
C GLU A 16 8.73 -9.92 1.14
N GLY A 17 8.70 -9.24 2.30
CA GLY A 17 9.89 -8.59 2.86
C GLY A 17 10.37 -7.36 2.09
N VAL A 18 9.47 -6.65 1.39
CA VAL A 18 9.82 -5.42 0.67
C VAL A 18 10.06 -4.27 1.66
N GLU A 19 11.27 -3.72 1.66
CA GLU A 19 11.65 -2.63 2.56
C GLU A 19 11.54 -1.23 1.93
N THR A 20 11.45 -1.14 0.59
CA THR A 20 11.42 0.14 -0.12
C THR A 20 10.59 0.05 -1.39
N ILE A 21 9.71 1.02 -1.58
CA ILE A 21 8.92 1.20 -2.81
C ILE A 21 9.15 2.59 -3.39
N PHE A 22 9.16 2.71 -4.71
CA PHE A 22 9.18 3.99 -5.39
C PHE A 22 7.74 4.39 -5.73
N GLY A 23 7.28 5.49 -5.13
CA GLY A 23 5.96 6.04 -5.37
C GLY A 23 6.02 7.32 -6.19
N TYR A 24 5.19 7.42 -7.24
CA TYR A 24 4.87 8.68 -7.88
C TYR A 24 3.46 9.11 -7.45
N PRO A 25 3.30 10.26 -6.76
CA PRO A 25 2.02 10.64 -6.17
C PRO A 25 1.00 11.07 -7.23
N GLY A 26 -0.28 10.85 -6.93
CA GLY A 26 -1.41 11.24 -7.76
C GLY A 26 -2.74 10.84 -7.14
N GLY A 27 -3.84 11.48 -7.53
CA GLY A 27 -5.15 11.28 -6.88
C GLY A 27 -5.65 9.84 -6.86
N ALA A 28 -5.32 9.05 -7.89
CA ALA A 28 -5.73 7.66 -8.01
C ALA A 28 -5.02 6.69 -7.03
N VAL A 29 -3.90 7.11 -6.43
CA VAL A 29 -3.08 6.26 -5.57
C VAL A 29 -2.97 6.78 -4.13
N LEU A 30 -3.68 7.87 -3.78
CA LEU A 30 -3.65 8.46 -2.44
C LEU A 30 -3.99 7.45 -1.34
N ASN A 31 -4.99 6.60 -1.59
CA ASN A 31 -5.40 5.56 -0.65
C ASN A 31 -4.32 4.51 -0.35
N ILE A 32 -3.34 4.31 -1.25
CA ILE A 32 -2.19 3.43 -1.00
C ILE A 32 -1.21 4.12 -0.04
N TYR A 33 -0.97 5.43 -0.23
CA TYR A 33 -0.12 6.20 0.69
C TYR A 33 -0.77 6.30 2.07
N ASP A 34 -2.08 6.54 2.14
CA ASP A 34 -2.81 6.57 3.42
C ASP A 34 -2.62 5.28 4.22
N GLU A 35 -2.71 4.11 3.56
CA GLU A 35 -2.49 2.81 4.21
C GLU A 35 -1.02 2.54 4.54
N LEU A 36 -0.07 3.05 3.74
CA LEU A 36 1.36 2.90 3.99
C LEU A 36 1.81 3.62 5.28
N TYR A 37 1.13 4.70 5.68
CA TYR A 37 1.45 5.51 6.86
C TYR A 37 0.58 5.22 8.10
N LYS A 38 -0.27 4.19 8.03
CA LYS A 38 -1.17 3.77 9.10
C LYS A 38 -0.53 2.74 10.02
#